data_AF-A0A191ZY28-F1
#
_entry.id   AF-A0A191ZY28-F1
#
_cell.length_a   1.000
_cell.length_b   1.000
_cell.length_c   1.000
_cell.angle_alpha   90.00
_cell.angle_beta   90.00
_cell.angle_gamma   90.00
#
_symmetry.space_group_name_H-M   'P 1'
#
loop_
_entity.id
_entity.type
_entity.pdbx_description
1 polymer ?
#
loop_
_entity_poly.entity_id
_entity_poly.type
_entity_poly.pdbx_seq_one_letter_code
_entity_poly.pdbx_strand_id
1 'polypeptide(L)'
;MDYYTVNENFISDIRQGYVTDAKKLMEHELFDANYSGERGSTHLEAVAASRDNPEIMKALIDKGADSRQYPYALILASHWGYLGNMAVLIDHGADIHAKREHALVVAIEAHQTGATQMLINKGADVEIAIPQVRNIKEETAQWVRDTANSVKLANKLDTTLPQKDSYEDMMKKLGIQHKDKQEQSITRAGKIKV
;
A
#
# COMPACT_ATOMS: atom_id res chain seq x y z
N MET A 1 -9.09 -27.79 -19.44
CA MET A 1 -7.91 -27.02 -19.88
C MET A 1 -6.68 -27.75 -19.36
N ASP A 2 -5.55 -27.73 -20.06
CA ASP A 2 -4.29 -28.24 -19.50
C ASP A 2 -3.62 -27.19 -18.58
N TYR A 3 -2.55 -27.59 -17.91
CA TYR A 3 -1.80 -26.74 -16.96
C TYR A 3 -1.34 -25.43 -17.59
N TYR A 4 -0.79 -25.46 -18.80
CA TYR A 4 -0.29 -24.28 -19.49
C TYR A 4 -1.43 -23.34 -19.88
N THR A 5 -2.51 -23.90 -20.43
CA THR A 5 -3.68 -23.16 -20.87
C THR A 5 -4.31 -22.37 -19.71
N VAL A 6 -4.46 -22.98 -18.53
CA VAL A 6 -5.04 -22.30 -17.35
C VAL A 6 -4.20 -21.09 -16.96
N ASN A 7 -2.88 -21.28 -16.85
CA ASN A 7 -2.00 -20.26 -16.30
C ASN A 7 -1.62 -19.18 -17.32
N GLU A 8 -1.50 -19.49 -18.61
CA GLU A 8 -1.33 -18.48 -19.68
C GLU A 8 -2.61 -17.67 -19.91
N ASN A 9 -3.79 -18.32 -19.86
CA ASN A 9 -5.04 -17.59 -19.95
C ASN A 9 -5.20 -16.62 -18.77
N PHE A 10 -4.76 -16.98 -17.57
CA PHE A 10 -4.76 -16.05 -16.44
C PHE A 10 -3.94 -14.79 -16.75
N ILE A 11 -2.70 -14.94 -17.24
CA ILE A 11 -1.86 -13.79 -17.62
C ILE A 11 -2.53 -12.95 -18.72
N SER A 12 -3.11 -13.62 -19.71
CA SER A 12 -3.83 -12.98 -20.81
C SER A 12 -5.03 -12.16 -20.31
N ASP A 13 -5.83 -12.74 -19.42
CA ASP A 13 -7.01 -12.11 -18.82
C ASP A 13 -6.63 -10.90 -17.96
N ILE A 14 -5.54 -11.00 -17.18
CA ILE A 14 -5.01 -9.87 -16.40
C ILE A 14 -4.62 -8.69 -17.31
N ARG A 15 -3.90 -8.96 -18.41
CA ARG A 15 -3.47 -7.93 -19.36
C ARG A 15 -4.68 -7.29 -20.05
N GLN A 16 -5.65 -8.08 -20.47
CA GLN A 16 -6.85 -7.59 -21.15
C GLN A 16 -7.84 -6.91 -20.20
N GLY A 17 -7.80 -7.25 -18.90
CA GLY A 17 -8.67 -6.69 -17.86
C GLY A 17 -9.90 -7.52 -17.55
N TYR A 18 -9.89 -8.79 -17.94
CA TYR A 18 -10.94 -9.76 -17.66
C TYR A 18 -10.80 -10.30 -16.24
N VAL A 19 -10.89 -9.40 -15.26
CA VAL A 19 -10.67 -9.66 -13.82
C VAL A 19 -11.57 -10.80 -13.31
N THR A 20 -12.82 -10.86 -13.76
CA THR A 20 -13.75 -11.92 -13.36
C THR A 20 -13.32 -13.29 -13.87
N ASP A 21 -12.81 -13.37 -15.10
CA ASP A 21 -12.38 -14.64 -15.70
C ASP A 21 -11.02 -15.08 -15.14
N ALA A 22 -10.10 -14.14 -14.91
CA ALA A 22 -8.88 -14.37 -14.15
C ALA A 22 -9.18 -14.95 -12.76
N LYS A 23 -10.15 -14.40 -12.01
CA LYS A 23 -10.56 -14.94 -10.70
C LYS A 23 -11.12 -16.36 -10.81
N LYS A 24 -11.88 -16.70 -11.86
CA LYS A 24 -12.35 -18.09 -12.08
C LYS A 24 -11.18 -19.04 -12.33
N LEU A 25 -10.17 -18.60 -13.08
CA LEU A 25 -8.98 -19.41 -13.33
C LEU A 25 -8.18 -19.66 -12.05
N MET A 26 -8.16 -18.73 -11.09
CA MET A 26 -7.51 -18.92 -9.79
C MET A 26 -8.15 -20.03 -8.92
N GLU A 27 -9.39 -20.42 -9.20
CA GLU A 27 -10.07 -21.53 -8.52
C GLU A 27 -9.94 -22.86 -9.26
N HIS A 28 -9.27 -22.89 -10.41
CA HIS A 28 -9.02 -24.11 -11.15
C HIS A 28 -7.92 -24.95 -10.46
N GLU A 29 -8.07 -26.27 -10.44
CA GLU A 29 -7.14 -27.19 -9.74
C GLU A 29 -5.69 -27.14 -10.27
N LEU A 30 -5.53 -26.76 -11.53
CA LEU A 30 -4.24 -26.62 -12.21
C LEU A 30 -3.64 -25.21 -12.10
N PHE A 31 -4.28 -24.30 -11.37
CA PHE A 31 -3.76 -22.95 -11.17
C PHE A 31 -2.51 -22.99 -10.30
N ASP A 32 -1.45 -22.34 -10.76
CA ASP A 32 -0.19 -22.23 -10.05
C ASP A 32 0.17 -20.75 -9.91
N ALA A 33 0.10 -20.24 -8.67
CA ALA A 33 0.40 -18.85 -8.34
C ALA A 33 1.85 -18.45 -8.68
N ASN A 34 2.74 -19.42 -8.88
CA ASN A 34 4.14 -19.21 -9.22
C ASN A 34 4.45 -19.49 -10.70
N TYR A 35 3.42 -19.68 -11.53
CA TYR A 35 3.59 -19.87 -12.96
C TYR A 35 4.32 -18.66 -13.58
N SER A 36 5.30 -18.97 -14.42
CA SER A 36 5.99 -18.02 -15.28
C SER A 36 5.64 -18.34 -16.72
N GLY A 37 5.01 -17.39 -17.40
CA GLY A 37 4.65 -17.54 -18.81
C GLY A 37 5.85 -17.49 -19.75
N GLU A 38 5.60 -17.70 -21.04
CA GLU A 38 6.63 -17.79 -22.09
C GLU A 38 7.56 -16.57 -22.17
N ARG A 39 7.10 -15.39 -21.72
CA ARG A 39 7.90 -14.15 -21.68
C ARG A 39 8.69 -13.97 -20.38
N GLY A 40 8.71 -14.97 -19.52
CA GLY A 40 9.36 -14.92 -18.21
C GLY A 40 8.60 -14.11 -17.16
N SER A 41 7.41 -13.60 -17.47
CA SER A 41 6.58 -12.86 -16.52
C SER A 41 5.83 -13.83 -15.62
N THR A 42 6.04 -13.74 -14.32
CA THR A 42 5.24 -14.47 -13.33
C THR A 42 3.81 -13.91 -13.28
N HIS A 43 2.87 -14.68 -12.72
CA HIS A 43 1.52 -14.16 -12.41
C HIS A 43 1.56 -12.88 -11.58
N LEU A 44 2.44 -12.83 -10.56
CA LEU A 44 2.60 -11.68 -9.69
C LEU A 44 3.06 -10.43 -10.46
N GLU A 45 4.06 -10.58 -11.34
CA GLU A 45 4.56 -9.51 -12.20
C GLU A 45 3.51 -9.06 -13.22
N ALA A 46 2.76 -9.99 -13.81
CA ALA A 46 1.68 -9.68 -14.75
C ALA A 46 0.60 -8.80 -14.09
N VAL A 47 0.20 -9.12 -12.84
CA VAL A 47 -0.74 -8.30 -12.07
C VAL A 47 -0.14 -6.95 -11.74
N ALA A 48 1.11 -6.91 -11.27
CA ALA A 48 1.80 -5.68 -10.91
C ALA A 48 1.97 -4.69 -12.07
N ALA A 49 2.06 -5.18 -13.31
CA ALA A 49 2.32 -4.34 -14.50
C ALA A 49 1.07 -3.98 -15.32
N SER A 50 -0.10 -4.56 -15.03
CA SER A 50 -1.27 -4.42 -15.92
C SER A 50 -2.26 -3.35 -15.47
N ARG A 51 -2.70 -3.41 -14.20
CA ARG A 51 -3.68 -2.48 -13.60
C ARG A 51 -3.51 -2.49 -12.07
N ASP A 52 -4.02 -1.45 -11.42
CA ASP A 52 -4.14 -1.46 -9.96
C ASP A 52 -5.27 -2.41 -9.55
N ASN A 53 -4.91 -3.59 -9.04
CA ASN A 53 -5.84 -4.65 -8.68
C ASN A 53 -5.38 -5.36 -7.38
N PRO A 54 -5.47 -4.67 -6.24
CA PRO A 54 -5.00 -5.18 -4.96
C PRO A 54 -5.68 -6.49 -4.55
N GLU A 55 -6.92 -6.73 -4.99
CA GLU A 55 -7.65 -7.95 -4.69
C GLU A 55 -7.01 -9.18 -5.32
N ILE A 56 -6.67 -9.13 -6.62
CA ILE A 56 -5.97 -10.24 -7.28
C ILE A 56 -4.55 -10.36 -6.73
N MET A 57 -3.85 -9.23 -6.52
CA MET A 57 -2.51 -9.23 -5.93
C MET A 57 -2.51 -9.98 -4.59
N LYS A 58 -3.46 -9.65 -3.70
CA LYS A 58 -3.61 -10.31 -2.42
C LYS A 58 -3.97 -11.79 -2.58
N ALA A 59 -4.89 -12.13 -3.49
CA ALA A 59 -5.28 -13.51 -3.71
C ALA A 59 -4.14 -14.39 -4.24
N LEU A 60 -3.23 -13.86 -5.06
CA LEU A 60 -2.01 -14.56 -5.48
C LEU A 60 -1.07 -14.80 -4.29
N ILE A 61 -0.85 -13.79 -3.46
CA ILE A 61 -0.03 -13.90 -2.25
C ILE A 61 -0.63 -14.92 -1.26
N ASP A 62 -1.93 -14.87 -1.02
CA ASP A 62 -2.65 -15.82 -0.16
C ASP A 62 -2.56 -17.26 -0.69
N LYS A 63 -2.47 -17.44 -2.01
CA LYS A 63 -2.26 -18.75 -2.68
C LYS A 63 -0.78 -19.18 -2.76
N GLY A 64 0.13 -18.46 -2.11
CA GLY A 64 1.53 -18.85 -1.99
C GLY A 64 2.45 -18.35 -3.11
N ALA A 65 2.16 -17.20 -3.69
CA ALA A 65 3.11 -16.53 -4.58
C ALA A 65 4.44 -16.25 -3.87
N ASP A 66 5.54 -16.62 -4.53
CA ASP A 66 6.90 -16.60 -4.00
C ASP A 66 7.34 -15.18 -3.62
N SER A 67 7.63 -14.98 -2.34
CA SER A 67 8.05 -13.69 -1.78
C SER A 67 9.34 -13.14 -2.37
N ARG A 68 10.18 -14.00 -2.97
CA ARG A 68 11.38 -13.57 -3.72
C ARG A 68 11.02 -12.71 -4.94
N GLN A 69 9.79 -12.80 -5.44
CA GLN A 69 9.30 -11.99 -6.56
C GLN A 69 8.71 -10.64 -6.13
N TYR A 70 8.44 -10.44 -4.83
CA TYR A 70 7.75 -9.24 -4.36
C TYR A 70 8.52 -7.94 -4.67
N PRO A 71 9.86 -7.88 -4.55
CA PRO A 71 10.60 -6.70 -4.96
C PRO A 71 10.44 -6.35 -6.45
N TYR A 72 10.37 -7.35 -7.33
CA TYR A 72 10.17 -7.15 -8.77
C TYR A 72 8.76 -6.65 -9.07
N ALA A 73 7.76 -7.27 -8.43
CA ALA A 73 6.38 -6.80 -8.50
C ALA A 73 6.23 -5.37 -7.96
N LEU A 74 6.93 -5.03 -6.86
CA LEU A 74 6.89 -3.68 -6.29
C LEU A 74 7.50 -2.65 -7.24
N ILE A 75 8.63 -2.97 -7.90
CA ILE A 75 9.24 -2.10 -8.92
C ILE A 75 8.24 -1.83 -10.06
N LEU A 76 7.60 -2.88 -10.59
CA LEU A 76 6.60 -2.74 -11.67
C LEU A 76 5.41 -1.89 -11.23
N ALA A 77 4.81 -2.18 -10.07
CA ALA A 77 3.69 -1.42 -9.55
C ALA A 77 4.06 0.06 -9.28
N SER A 78 5.29 0.31 -8.81
CA SER A 78 5.82 1.66 -8.56
C SER A 78 6.00 2.47 -9.84
N HIS A 79 6.52 1.84 -10.90
CA HIS A 79 6.65 2.47 -12.23
C HIS A 79 5.29 2.93 -12.80
N TRP A 80 4.24 2.14 -12.59
CA TRP A 80 2.90 2.47 -13.08
C TRP A 80 2.04 3.26 -12.09
N GLY A 81 2.52 3.48 -10.86
CA GLY A 81 1.77 4.21 -9.84
C GLY A 81 0.59 3.44 -9.26
N TYR A 82 0.60 2.11 -9.29
CA TYR A 82 -0.49 1.26 -8.80
C TYR A 82 -0.44 1.10 -7.28
N LEU A 83 -0.94 2.12 -6.58
CA LEU A 83 -0.83 2.27 -5.13
C LEU A 83 -1.47 1.14 -4.34
N GLY A 84 -2.59 0.57 -4.81
CA GLY A 84 -3.23 -0.57 -4.15
C GLY A 84 -2.34 -1.81 -4.18
N ASN A 85 -1.81 -2.16 -5.34
CA ASN A 85 -0.85 -3.25 -5.50
C ASN A 85 0.40 -3.03 -4.65
N MET A 86 0.95 -1.80 -4.66
CA MET A 86 2.12 -1.45 -3.84
C MET A 86 1.84 -1.65 -2.35
N ALA A 87 0.69 -1.19 -1.85
CA ALA A 87 0.30 -1.33 -0.45
C ALA A 87 0.24 -2.81 -0.05
N VAL A 88 -0.44 -3.64 -0.86
CA VAL A 88 -0.52 -5.09 -0.60
C VAL A 88 0.87 -5.73 -0.56
N LEU A 89 1.74 -5.44 -1.53
CA LEU A 89 3.09 -6.00 -1.57
C LEU A 89 3.92 -5.58 -0.35
N ILE A 90 3.92 -4.29 -0.01
CA ILE A 90 4.66 -3.75 1.14
C ILE A 90 4.14 -4.35 2.45
N ASP A 91 2.83 -4.42 2.63
CA ASP A 91 2.22 -4.97 3.86
C ASP A 91 2.46 -6.48 4.01
N HIS A 92 2.79 -7.19 2.91
CA HIS A 92 3.21 -8.60 2.93
C HIS A 92 4.74 -8.79 2.86
N GLY A 93 5.51 -7.73 3.13
CA GLY A 93 6.95 -7.84 3.34
C GLY A 93 7.81 -7.66 2.08
N ALA A 94 7.31 -7.03 1.03
CA ALA A 94 8.16 -6.59 -0.07
C ALA A 94 9.27 -5.65 0.45
N ASP A 95 10.52 -6.01 0.19
CA ASP A 95 11.67 -5.18 0.56
C ASP A 95 11.72 -3.90 -0.31
N ILE A 96 11.50 -2.76 0.33
CA ILE A 96 11.49 -1.43 -0.30
C ILE A 96 12.90 -1.03 -0.75
N HIS A 97 13.94 -1.51 -0.06
CA HIS A 97 15.34 -1.16 -0.31
C HIS A 97 15.99 -2.05 -1.39
N ALA A 98 15.25 -3.04 -1.88
CA ALA A 98 15.74 -4.01 -2.84
C ALA A 98 16.30 -3.34 -4.09
N LYS A 99 17.40 -3.90 -4.60
CA LYS A 99 18.13 -3.40 -5.76
C LYS A 99 18.50 -1.92 -5.65
N ARG A 100 18.84 -1.47 -4.43
CA ARG A 100 19.30 -0.10 -4.14
C ARG A 100 18.18 0.92 -4.42
N GLU A 101 17.06 0.81 -3.70
CA GLU A 101 15.90 1.72 -3.82
C GLU A 101 15.23 1.75 -5.20
N HIS A 102 15.32 0.66 -5.97
CA HIS A 102 14.94 0.70 -7.38
C HIS A 102 13.45 1.01 -7.58
N ALA A 103 12.58 0.59 -6.65
CA ALA A 103 11.16 0.95 -6.65
C ALA A 103 10.95 2.48 -6.60
N LEU A 104 11.72 3.19 -5.77
CA LEU A 104 11.66 4.65 -5.67
C LEU A 104 12.24 5.31 -6.93
N VAL A 105 13.35 4.78 -7.46
CA VAL A 105 13.96 5.27 -8.70
C VAL A 105 12.96 5.24 -9.85
N VAL A 106 12.31 4.10 -10.11
CA VAL A 106 11.35 3.99 -11.22
C VAL A 106 10.08 4.81 -11.00
N ALA A 107 9.63 4.98 -9.75
CA ALA A 107 8.50 5.86 -9.44
C ALA A 107 8.82 7.33 -9.78
N ILE A 108 10.04 7.79 -9.48
CA ILE A 108 10.48 9.15 -9.81
C ILE A 108 10.63 9.32 -11.33
N GLU A 109 11.30 8.37 -12.01
CA GLU A 109 11.50 8.40 -13.46
C GLU A 109 10.19 8.39 -14.25
N ALA A 110 9.19 7.64 -13.78
CA ALA A 110 7.87 7.57 -14.39
C ALA A 110 6.92 8.69 -13.91
N HIS A 111 7.41 9.66 -13.13
CA HIS A 111 6.63 10.77 -12.59
C HIS A 111 5.41 10.35 -11.76
N GLN A 112 5.50 9.22 -11.07
CA GLN A 112 4.45 8.69 -10.20
C GLN A 112 4.55 9.32 -8.81
N THR A 113 3.99 10.52 -8.66
CA THR A 113 4.04 11.30 -7.41
C THR A 113 3.46 10.53 -6.22
N GLY A 114 2.33 9.84 -6.41
CA GLY A 114 1.70 9.03 -5.35
C GLY A 114 2.55 7.85 -4.91
N ALA A 115 3.18 7.15 -5.85
CA ALA A 115 4.06 6.02 -5.56
C ALA A 115 5.34 6.49 -4.86
N THR A 116 5.93 7.59 -5.35
CA THR A 116 7.07 8.24 -4.72
C THR A 116 6.77 8.59 -3.27
N GLN A 117 5.64 9.26 -3.00
CA GLN A 117 5.22 9.61 -1.65
C GLN A 117 5.02 8.38 -0.77
N MET A 118 4.36 7.33 -1.29
CA MET A 118 4.13 6.09 -0.55
C MET A 118 5.44 5.42 -0.14
N LEU A 119 6.41 5.31 -1.05
CA LEU A 119 7.71 4.71 -0.78
C LEU A 119 8.51 5.51 0.24
N ILE A 120 8.51 6.85 0.14
CA ILE A 120 9.14 7.73 1.13
C ILE A 120 8.48 7.58 2.50
N ASN A 121 7.15 7.53 2.56
CA ASN A 121 6.40 7.31 3.81
C ASN A 121 6.75 5.97 4.48
N LYS A 122 7.02 4.95 3.67
CA LYS A 122 7.41 3.62 4.13
C LYS A 122 8.92 3.47 4.37
N GLY A 123 9.69 4.55 4.24
CA GLY A 123 11.09 4.63 4.69
C GLY A 123 12.14 4.51 3.58
N ALA A 124 11.77 4.59 2.30
CA ALA A 124 12.74 4.58 1.20
C ALA A 124 13.81 5.68 1.36
N ASP A 125 15.06 5.34 1.03
CA ASP A 125 16.20 6.26 1.18
C ASP A 125 16.35 7.13 -0.07
N VAL A 126 15.91 8.38 0.05
CA VAL A 126 15.98 9.36 -1.05
C VAL A 126 17.40 9.71 -1.49
N GLU A 127 18.38 9.66 -0.58
CA GLU A 127 19.78 10.02 -0.89
C GLU A 127 20.48 8.87 -1.64
N ILE A 128 20.01 7.64 -1.47
CA ILE A 128 20.42 6.50 -2.31
C ILE A 128 19.70 6.54 -3.67
N ALA A 129 18.40 6.86 -3.70
CA ALA A 129 17.61 6.82 -4.92
C ALA A 129 17.95 7.95 -5.91
N ILE A 130 18.02 9.22 -5.46
CA ILE A 130 18.18 10.40 -6.33
C ILE A 130 19.37 10.27 -7.30
N PRO A 131 20.58 9.86 -6.88
CA PRO A 131 21.73 9.72 -7.78
C PRO A 131 21.56 8.67 -8.89
N GLN A 132 20.56 7.79 -8.78
CA GLN A 132 20.27 6.72 -9.74
C GLN A 132 19.23 7.11 -10.78
N VAL A 133 18.42 8.14 -10.49
CA VAL A 133 17.38 8.64 -11.40
C VAL A 133 18.05 9.32 -12.59
N ARG A 134 17.82 8.80 -13.80
CA ARG A 134 18.44 9.35 -15.00
C ARG A 134 17.89 10.74 -15.32
N ASN A 135 18.77 11.72 -15.51
CA ASN A 135 18.42 13.10 -15.87
C ASN A 135 17.41 13.75 -14.90
N ILE A 136 17.49 13.45 -13.60
CA ILE A 136 16.64 14.11 -12.61
C ILE A 136 16.83 15.63 -12.66
N LYS A 137 15.72 16.36 -12.68
CA LYS A 137 15.74 17.82 -12.58
C LYS A 137 15.90 18.23 -11.12
N GLU A 138 16.62 19.32 -10.85
CA GLU A 138 16.87 19.75 -9.47
C GLU A 138 15.56 20.05 -8.73
N GLU A 139 14.53 20.58 -9.40
CA GLU A 139 13.22 20.78 -8.77
C GLU A 139 12.56 19.48 -8.30
N THR A 140 12.74 18.38 -9.04
CA THR A 140 12.22 17.05 -8.66
C THR A 140 13.03 16.47 -7.51
N ALA A 141 14.37 16.58 -7.56
CA ALA A 141 15.24 16.13 -6.48
C ALA A 141 14.93 16.88 -5.18
N GLN A 142 14.74 18.20 -5.25
CA GLN A 142 14.39 19.03 -4.09
C GLN A 142 13.02 18.63 -3.51
N TRP A 143 12.00 18.46 -4.35
CA TRP A 143 10.68 18.01 -3.90
C TRP A 143 10.75 16.64 -3.18
N VAL A 144 11.52 15.68 -3.71
CA VAL A 144 11.71 14.37 -3.07
C VAL A 144 12.37 14.51 -1.69
N ARG A 145 13.42 15.34 -1.58
CA ARG A 145 14.10 15.60 -0.30
C ARG A 145 13.18 16.30 0.70
N ASP A 146 12.43 17.31 0.26
CA ASP A 146 11.49 18.05 1.11
C ASP A 146 10.37 17.15 1.62
N THR A 147 9.90 16.24 0.75
CA THR A 147 8.93 15.21 1.11
C THR A 147 9.47 14.30 2.20
N ALA A 148 10.69 13.78 2.04
CA ALA A 148 11.34 12.94 3.05
C ALA A 148 11.58 13.68 4.38
N ASN A 149 11.96 14.96 4.32
CA ASN A 149 12.13 15.79 5.52
C ASN A 149 10.80 16.02 6.24
N SER A 150 9.72 16.22 5.49
CA SER A 150 8.37 16.38 6.05
C SER A 150 7.91 15.10 6.78
N VAL A 151 8.16 13.93 6.19
CA VAL A 151 7.87 12.63 6.82
C VAL A 151 8.71 12.40 8.08
N LYS A 152 10.02 12.68 8.02
CA LYS A 152 10.91 12.58 9.19
C LYS A 152 10.44 13.49 10.34
N LEU A 153 10.03 14.72 10.02
CA LEU A 153 9.50 15.67 11.01
C LEU A 153 8.18 15.17 11.61
N ALA A 154 7.26 14.69 10.78
CA ALA A 154 5.98 14.14 11.23
C ALA A 154 6.18 12.95 12.19
N ASN A 155 7.04 11.99 11.82
CA ASN A 155 7.37 10.84 12.67
C ASN A 155 8.05 11.26 13.99
N LYS A 156 8.88 12.31 13.97
CA LYS A 156 9.48 12.86 15.19
C LYS A 156 8.43 13.52 16.10
N LEU A 157 7.45 14.23 15.54
CA LEU A 157 6.40 14.86 16.33
C LEU A 157 5.46 13.83 16.98
N ASP A 158 5.12 12.76 16.25
CA ASP A 158 4.30 11.66 16.77
C ASP A 158 4.97 10.93 17.95
N THR A 159 6.30 10.80 17.90
CA THR A 159 7.09 10.15 18.96
C THR A 159 7.47 11.06 20.14
N THR A 160 7.45 12.38 19.97
CA THR A 160 7.94 13.35 21.00
C THR A 160 6.83 14.08 21.74
N LEU A 161 5.65 14.24 21.14
CA LEU A 161 4.50 14.72 21.87
C LEU A 161 4.05 13.59 22.80
N PRO A 162 3.88 13.83 24.12
CA PRO A 162 3.15 12.88 24.92
C PRO A 162 1.81 12.66 24.21
N GLN A 163 1.50 11.41 23.88
CA GLN A 163 0.15 11.01 23.45
C GLN A 163 -0.80 11.81 24.33
N LYS A 164 -1.60 12.71 23.74
CA LYS A 164 -2.55 13.49 24.54
C LYS A 164 -3.29 12.45 25.35
N ASP A 165 -3.14 12.52 26.67
CA ASP A 165 -3.91 11.70 27.58
C ASP A 165 -5.34 11.74 27.05
N SER A 166 -5.96 10.56 26.86
CA SER A 166 -7.39 10.51 26.59
C SER A 166 -8.08 11.46 27.55
N TYR A 167 -9.18 12.11 27.13
CA TYR A 167 -9.97 12.92 28.05
C TYR A 167 -10.21 12.17 29.37
N GLU A 168 -10.44 10.87 29.30
CA GLU A 168 -10.58 9.99 30.47
C GLU A 168 -9.31 9.90 31.32
N ASP A 169 -8.13 9.76 30.71
CA ASP A 169 -6.85 9.72 31.40
C ASP A 169 -6.50 11.07 32.06
N MET A 170 -6.80 12.18 31.39
CA MET A 170 -6.67 13.53 31.95
C MET A 170 -7.58 13.70 33.17
N MET A 171 -8.85 13.30 33.05
CA MET A 171 -9.84 13.41 34.13
C MET A 171 -9.48 12.53 35.32
N LYS A 172 -8.95 11.32 35.06
CA LYS A 172 -8.45 10.41 36.09
C LYS A 172 -7.22 10.96 36.82
N LYS A 173 -6.24 11.52 36.09
CA LYS A 173 -5.04 12.17 36.68
C LYS A 173 -5.38 13.38 37.54
N LEU A 174 -6.39 14.15 37.15
CA LEU A 174 -6.87 15.31 37.91
C LEU A 174 -7.75 14.94 39.11
N GLY A 175 -7.97 13.64 39.37
CA GLY A 175 -8.85 13.18 40.46
C GLY A 175 -10.31 13.57 40.26
N ILE A 176 -10.71 13.92 39.03
CA ILE A 176 -12.08 14.30 38.70
C ILE A 176 -12.84 13.01 38.37
N GLN A 177 -13.52 12.45 39.37
CA GLN A 177 -14.50 11.40 39.11
C GLN A 177 -15.63 11.98 38.25
N HIS A 178 -15.95 11.31 37.13
CA HIS A 178 -17.23 11.51 36.46
C HIS A 178 -18.31 11.24 37.51
N LYS A 179 -18.91 12.30 38.05
CA LYS A 179 -20.25 12.16 38.62
C LYS A 179 -21.12 11.89 37.42
N ASP A 180 -21.69 10.69 37.37
CA ASP A 180 -22.81 10.36 36.51
C ASP A 180 -23.84 11.50 36.61
N LYS A 181 -23.78 12.45 35.68
CA LYS A 181 -24.89 13.35 35.44
C LYS A 181 -25.92 12.49 34.76
N GLN A 182 -26.72 11.87 35.61
CA GLN A 182 -28.08 11.42 35.36
C GLN A 182 -28.62 12.00 34.06
N GLU A 183 -28.74 11.14 33.06
CA GLU A 183 -29.82 11.22 32.08
C GLU A 183 -31.16 11.05 32.82
N GLN A 184 -31.54 12.02 33.65
CA GLN A 184 -32.88 12.10 34.24
C GLN A 184 -33.24 13.57 34.40
N SER A 185 -33.85 14.14 33.35
CA SER A 185 -34.92 15.17 33.38
C SER A 185 -34.87 16.17 32.21
N ILE A 186 -35.03 15.67 30.97
CA ILE A 186 -35.73 16.45 29.92
C ILE A 186 -36.95 15.67 29.39
N THR A 187 -37.53 14.82 30.24
CA THR A 187 -38.84 14.23 29.96
C THR A 187 -39.73 14.45 31.17
N ARG A 188 -40.83 15.17 30.93
CA ARG A 188 -41.99 15.43 31.81
C ARG A 188 -41.86 16.48 32.93
N ALA A 189 -42.16 17.72 32.56
CA ALA A 189 -43.21 18.52 33.22
C ALA A 189 -43.93 19.30 32.11
N GLY A 190 -45.16 19.02 31.68
CA GLY A 190 -46.30 18.51 32.42
C GLY A 190 -47.18 19.66 32.90
N LYS A 191 -47.94 20.27 31.97
CA LYS A 191 -49.20 21.02 32.17
C LYS A 191 -49.14 22.29 33.04
N ILE A 192 -49.45 23.43 32.44
CA ILE A 192 -50.13 24.54 33.13
C ILE A 192 -51.59 24.53 32.67
N LYS A 193 -52.49 24.29 33.63
CA LYS A 193 -53.90 24.67 33.59
C LYS A 193 -53.98 26.04 34.26
N VAL A 194 -54.44 27.08 33.57
CA VAL A 194 -55.75 27.74 33.78
C VAL A 194 -56.18 28.28 32.43
#